data_AF-A0A820LMV6-F1
#
_entry.id   AF-A0A820LMV6-F1
#
_cell.length_a   1.000
_cell.length_b   1.000
_cell.length_c   1.000
_cell.angle_alpha   90.00
_cell.angle_beta   90.00
_cell.angle_gamma   90.00
#
_symmetry.space_group_name_H-M   'P 1'
#
loop_
_entity.id
_entity.type
_entity.pdbx_description
1 polymer ?
#
loop_
_entity_poly.entity_id
_entity_poly.type
_entity_poly.pdbx_seq_one_letter_code
_entity_poly.pdbx_strand_id
1 'polypeptide(L)'
;QLLNKYFEVQTLDETLVNCRNEFQTRTEHLQKRKDALHEKEIMFKQRILSYEIYIKELAMKHDRSLRRIDDEKNIIKNKQIEIESLKNDIEHMQQEKIKLQKILSQYQPHLNLLIQIVDQTDRFHSIDEMIEKFDMLYASYQDILVTIKNSNEELNDVQKQLLLTIEV
;
A
#
# COMPACT_ATOMS: atom_id res chain seq x y z
N GLN A 1 -18.04 -87.02 71.87
CA GLN A 1 -17.14 -85.84 71.83
C GLN A 1 -16.34 -85.76 70.54
N LEU A 2 -15.77 -86.87 70.02
CA LEU A 2 -14.98 -86.87 68.79
C LEU A 2 -15.79 -86.53 67.52
N LEU A 3 -17.01 -87.06 67.39
CA LEU A 3 -17.89 -86.80 66.25
C LEU A 3 -18.28 -85.31 66.13
N ASN A 4 -18.58 -84.65 67.25
CA ASN A 4 -18.90 -83.22 67.26
C ASN A 4 -17.70 -82.36 66.84
N LYS A 5 -16.48 -82.71 67.28
CA LYS A 5 -15.26 -82.04 66.85
C LYS A 5 -14.97 -82.25 65.35
N TYR A 6 -15.28 -83.43 64.81
CA TYR A 6 -15.13 -83.69 63.38
C TYR A 6 -16.05 -82.81 62.54
N PHE A 7 -17.34 -82.71 62.92
CA PHE A 7 -18.28 -81.81 62.24
C PHE A 7 -17.87 -80.33 62.37
N GLU A 8 -17.39 -79.91 63.54
CA GLU A 8 -16.91 -78.55 63.77
C GLU A 8 -15.67 -78.21 62.93
N VAL A 9 -14.73 -79.16 62.76
CA VAL A 9 -13.58 -78.99 61.87
C VAL A 9 -14.01 -78.94 60.41
N GLN A 10 -14.98 -79.77 59.99
CA GLN A 10 -15.48 -79.76 58.62
C GLN A 10 -16.20 -78.45 58.28
N THR A 11 -17.06 -77.96 59.16
CA THR A 11 -17.75 -76.68 58.94
C THR A 11 -16.78 -75.51 58.93
N LEU A 12 -15.76 -75.53 59.81
CA LEU A 12 -14.69 -74.54 59.77
C LEU A 12 -13.94 -74.57 58.43
N ASP A 13 -13.58 -75.76 57.93
CA ASP A 13 -12.86 -75.90 56.66
C ASP A 13 -13.71 -75.42 55.47
N GLU A 14 -15.00 -75.74 55.45
CA GLU A 14 -15.96 -75.22 54.46
C GLU A 14 -16.07 -73.69 54.52
N THR A 15 -16.12 -73.09 55.71
CA THR A 15 -16.13 -71.62 55.85
C THR A 15 -14.83 -70.97 55.39
N LEU A 16 -13.67 -71.59 55.67
CA LEU A 16 -12.37 -71.10 55.23
C LEU A 16 -12.23 -71.17 53.71
N VAL A 17 -12.72 -72.24 53.07
CA VAL A 17 -12.75 -72.35 51.61
C VAL A 17 -13.65 -71.29 50.99
N ASN A 18 -14.83 -71.04 51.55
CA ASN A 18 -15.72 -69.98 51.10
C ASN A 18 -15.09 -68.59 51.24
N CYS A 19 -14.51 -68.27 52.40
CA CYS A 19 -13.78 -67.01 52.60
C CYS A 19 -12.60 -66.85 51.63
N ARG A 20 -11.87 -67.93 51.34
CA ARG A 20 -10.77 -67.91 50.35
C ARG A 20 -11.29 -67.60 48.95
N ASN A 21 -12.39 -68.24 48.54
CA ASN A 21 -12.99 -68.03 47.21
C ASN A 21 -13.58 -66.62 47.07
N GLU A 22 -14.21 -66.09 48.12
CA GLU A 22 -14.69 -64.71 48.17
C GLU A 22 -13.54 -63.71 48.09
N PHE A 23 -12.46 -63.94 48.85
CA PHE A 23 -11.28 -63.09 48.82
C PHE A 23 -10.61 -63.12 47.44
N GLN A 24 -10.51 -64.29 46.82
CA GLN A 24 -9.98 -64.44 45.47
C GLN A 24 -10.82 -63.66 44.45
N THR A 25 -12.15 -63.85 44.47
CA THR A 25 -13.08 -63.12 43.58
C THR A 25 -12.97 -61.60 43.76
N ARG A 26 -12.88 -61.15 45.02
CA ARG A 26 -12.72 -59.72 45.35
C ARG A 26 -11.38 -59.19 44.86
N THR A 27 -10.31 -59.96 45.01
CA THR A 27 -8.97 -59.61 44.53
C THR A 27 -8.94 -59.48 43.02
N GLU A 28 -9.54 -60.43 42.28
CA GLU A 28 -9.66 -60.38 40.83
C GLU A 28 -10.47 -59.17 40.35
N HIS A 29 -11.58 -58.85 41.02
CA HIS A 29 -12.38 -57.67 40.70
C HIS A 29 -11.61 -56.35 40.94
N LEU A 30 -10.88 -56.26 42.07
CA LEU A 30 -10.03 -55.11 42.36
C LEU A 30 -8.91 -54.95 41.33
N GLN A 31 -8.31 -56.06 40.90
CA GLN A 31 -7.28 -56.06 39.86
C GLN A 31 -7.84 -55.54 38.53
N LYS A 32 -8.98 -56.07 38.06
CA LYS A 32 -9.66 -55.57 36.85
C LYS A 32 -9.99 -54.08 36.93
N ARG A 33 -10.45 -53.61 38.10
CA ARG A 33 -10.75 -52.19 38.32
C ARG A 33 -9.48 -51.33 38.29
N LYS A 34 -8.36 -51.82 38.83
CA LYS A 34 -7.06 -51.15 38.78
C LYS A 34 -6.57 -51.02 37.34
N ASP A 35 -6.67 -52.09 36.55
CA ASP A 35 -6.22 -52.10 35.15
C ASP A 35 -7.08 -51.15 34.30
N ALA A 36 -8.41 -51.19 34.45
CA ALA A 36 -9.31 -50.25 33.76
C ALA A 36 -9.07 -48.78 34.15
N LEU A 37 -8.69 -48.52 35.41
CA LEU A 37 -8.33 -47.16 35.86
C LEU A 37 -7.02 -46.71 35.21
N HIS A 38 -6.04 -47.60 35.12
CA HIS A 38 -4.76 -47.32 34.48
C HIS A 38 -4.90 -47.03 32.98
N GLU A 39 -5.72 -47.81 32.26
CA GLU A 39 -6.02 -47.55 30.86
C GLU A 39 -6.69 -46.18 30.65
N LYS A 40 -7.66 -45.82 31.50
CA LYS A 40 -8.29 -44.50 31.47
C LYS A 40 -7.28 -43.38 31.74
N GLU A 41 -6.37 -43.57 32.68
CA GLU A 41 -5.32 -42.60 32.97
C GLU A 41 -4.42 -42.36 31.76
N ILE A 42 -4.00 -43.43 31.07
CA ILE A 42 -3.21 -43.34 29.83
C ILE A 42 -3.98 -42.59 28.75
N MET A 43 -5.26 -42.93 28.55
CA MET A 43 -6.12 -42.25 27.56
C MET A 43 -6.28 -40.76 27.86
N PHE A 44 -6.44 -40.38 29.13
CA PHE A 44 -6.52 -38.98 29.52
C PHE A 44 -5.21 -38.24 29.29
N LYS A 45 -4.06 -38.84 29.63
CA LYS A 45 -2.75 -38.25 29.34
C LYS A 45 -2.56 -38.00 27.85
N GLN A 46 -2.93 -38.96 27.01
CA GLN A 46 -2.86 -38.81 25.55
C GLN A 46 -3.79 -37.69 25.05
N ARG A 47 -5.03 -37.62 25.56
CA ARG A 47 -5.96 -36.55 25.19
C ARG A 47 -5.47 -35.17 25.61
N ILE A 48 -4.90 -35.04 26.81
CA ILE A 48 -4.32 -33.78 27.29
C ILE A 48 -3.23 -33.31 26.32
N LEU A 49 -2.32 -34.20 25.94
CA LEU A 49 -1.26 -33.86 24.97
C LEU A 49 -1.85 -33.41 23.62
N SER A 50 -2.86 -34.11 23.11
CA SER A 50 -3.55 -33.71 21.87
C SER A 50 -4.21 -32.34 21.99
N TYR A 51 -4.83 -32.03 23.13
CA TYR A 51 -5.42 -30.71 23.38
C TYR A 51 -4.37 -29.61 23.48
N GLU A 52 -3.23 -29.86 24.11
CA GLU A 52 -2.13 -28.90 24.16
C GLU A 52 -1.61 -28.56 22.76
N ILE A 53 -1.42 -29.56 21.90
CA ILE A 53 -1.03 -29.37 20.50
C ILE A 53 -2.09 -28.55 19.77
N TYR A 54 -3.36 -28.93 19.90
CA TYR A 54 -4.47 -28.21 19.27
C TYR A 54 -4.55 -26.74 19.69
N ILE A 55 -4.37 -26.44 20.98
CA ILE A 55 -4.37 -25.07 21.51
C ILE A 55 -3.21 -24.26 20.92
N LYS A 56 -2.00 -24.84 20.83
CA LYS A 56 -0.85 -24.19 20.20
C LYS A 56 -1.11 -23.89 18.74
N GLU A 57 -1.64 -24.84 17.98
CA GLU A 57 -1.98 -24.64 16.57
C GLU A 57 -3.06 -23.56 16.38
N LEU A 58 -4.08 -23.55 17.24
CA LEU A 58 -5.14 -22.54 17.21
C LEU A 58 -4.56 -21.15 17.50
N ALA A 59 -3.69 -21.01 18.50
CA ALA A 59 -3.02 -19.76 18.82
C ALA A 59 -2.17 -19.25 17.64
N MET A 60 -1.43 -20.15 16.97
CA MET A 60 -0.67 -19.80 15.77
C MET A 60 -1.57 -19.37 14.60
N LYS A 61 -2.71 -20.06 14.39
CA LYS A 61 -3.70 -19.66 13.37
C LYS A 61 -4.30 -18.30 13.69
N HIS A 62 -4.65 -18.05 14.95
CA HIS A 62 -5.18 -16.78 15.40
C HIS A 62 -4.19 -15.63 15.19
N ASP A 63 -2.92 -15.80 15.58
CA ASP A 63 -1.87 -14.80 15.37
C ASP A 63 -1.68 -14.48 13.88
N ARG A 64 -1.64 -15.51 13.01
CA ARG A 64 -1.56 -15.33 11.56
C ARG A 64 -2.76 -14.56 11.00
N SER A 65 -3.97 -14.89 11.46
CA SER A 65 -5.18 -14.19 11.03
C SER A 65 -5.16 -12.72 11.47
N LEU A 66 -4.70 -12.42 12.69
CA LEU A 66 -4.56 -11.06 13.17
C LEU A 66 -3.55 -10.25 12.35
N ARG A 67 -2.37 -10.83 12.06
CA ARG A 67 -1.36 -10.18 11.20
C ARG A 67 -1.92 -9.91 9.81
N ARG A 68 -2.60 -10.89 9.22
CA ARG A 68 -3.22 -10.73 7.90
C ARG A 68 -4.26 -9.60 7.89
N ILE A 69 -5.08 -9.48 8.94
CA ILE A 69 -6.03 -8.38 9.07
C ILE A 69 -5.31 -7.03 9.12
N ASP A 70 -4.20 -6.93 9.86
CA ASP A 70 -3.42 -5.70 9.94
C ASP A 70 -2.75 -5.36 8.60
N ASP A 71 -2.14 -6.34 7.94
CA ASP A 71 -1.56 -6.19 6.59
C ASP A 71 -2.62 -5.71 5.58
N GLU A 72 -3.81 -6.33 5.58
CA GLU A 72 -4.92 -5.94 4.71
C GLU A 72 -5.38 -4.50 5.00
N LYS A 73 -5.48 -4.09 6.27
CA LYS A 73 -5.79 -2.70 6.65
C LYS A 73 -4.74 -1.72 6.15
N ASN A 74 -3.46 -2.05 6.28
CA ASN A 74 -2.36 -1.21 5.81
C ASN A 74 -2.39 -1.08 4.28
N ILE A 75 -2.65 -2.16 3.55
CA ILE A 75 -2.83 -2.14 2.10
C ILE A 75 -4.00 -1.23 1.70
N ILE A 76 -5.16 -1.36 2.36
CA ILE A 76 -6.33 -0.52 2.09
C ILE A 76 -6.00 0.95 2.31
N LYS A 77 -5.33 1.29 3.43
CA LYS A 77 -4.93 2.66 3.74
C LYS A 77 -4.00 3.24 2.68
N ASN A 78 -2.99 2.48 2.25
CA ASN A 78 -2.05 2.93 1.23
C ASN A 78 -2.75 3.15 -0.12
N LYS A 79 -3.62 2.21 -0.52
CA LYS A 79 -4.44 2.37 -1.74
C LYS A 79 -5.36 3.59 -1.67
N GLN A 80 -5.93 3.88 -0.50
CA GLN A 80 -6.78 5.06 -0.33
C GLN A 80 -5.99 6.36 -0.50
N ILE A 81 -4.76 6.42 0.01
CA ILE A 81 -3.85 7.56 -0.19
C ILE A 81 -3.50 7.71 -1.68
N GLU A 82 -3.18 6.61 -2.35
CA GLU A 82 -2.88 6.60 -3.79
C GLU A 82 -4.07 7.06 -4.64
N ILE A 83 -5.28 6.57 -4.34
CA ILE A 83 -6.51 7.03 -5.00
C ILE A 83 -6.69 8.54 -4.85
N GLU A 84 -6.44 9.08 -3.66
CA GLU A 84 -6.60 10.51 -3.43
C GLU A 84 -5.54 11.34 -4.16
N SER A 85 -4.28 10.87 -4.19
CA SER A 85 -3.23 11.48 -4.99
C SER A 85 -3.60 11.51 -6.48
N LEU A 86 -4.05 10.39 -7.02
CA LEU A 86 -4.43 10.28 -8.43
C LEU A 86 -5.62 11.18 -8.78
N LYS A 87 -6.59 11.35 -7.87
CA LYS A 87 -7.69 12.29 -8.07
C LYS A 87 -7.19 13.73 -8.16
N ASN A 88 -6.29 14.14 -7.27
CA ASN A 88 -5.69 15.47 -7.31
C ASN A 88 -4.93 15.70 -8.61
N ASP A 89 -4.17 14.70 -9.08
CA ASP A 89 -3.46 14.77 -10.35
C ASP A 89 -4.43 14.90 -11.54
N ILE A 90 -5.53 14.15 -11.53
CA ILE A 90 -6.58 14.24 -12.56
C ILE A 90 -7.19 15.64 -12.56
N GLU A 91 -7.55 16.19 -11.40
CA GLU A 91 -8.11 17.54 -11.30
C GLU A 91 -7.14 18.60 -11.83
N HIS A 92 -5.86 18.50 -11.44
CA HIS A 92 -4.82 19.39 -11.95
C HIS A 92 -4.70 19.32 -13.47
N MET A 93 -4.64 18.11 -14.04
CA MET A 93 -4.54 17.91 -15.49
C MET A 93 -5.80 18.40 -16.23
N GLN A 94 -6.99 18.26 -15.63
CA GLN A 94 -8.21 18.82 -16.19
C GLN A 94 -8.18 20.36 -16.21
N GLN A 95 -7.69 20.99 -15.14
CA GLN A 95 -7.55 22.45 -15.09
C GLN A 95 -6.55 22.94 -16.14
N GLU A 96 -5.39 22.29 -16.26
CA GLU A 96 -4.39 22.62 -17.30
C GLU A 96 -4.96 22.44 -18.71
N LYS A 97 -5.69 21.35 -18.96
CA LYS A 97 -6.39 21.14 -20.24
C LYS A 97 -7.35 22.29 -20.54
N ILE A 98 -8.17 22.72 -19.57
CA ILE A 98 -9.12 23.83 -19.77
C ILE A 98 -8.37 25.13 -20.09
N LYS A 99 -7.27 25.43 -19.37
CA LYS A 99 -6.44 26.61 -19.65
C LYS A 99 -5.89 26.57 -21.07
N LEU A 100 -5.29 25.46 -21.48
CA LEU A 100 -4.73 25.29 -22.82
C LEU A 100 -5.81 25.37 -23.91
N GLN A 101 -6.98 24.79 -23.68
CA GLN A 101 -8.11 24.90 -24.61
C GLN A 101 -8.60 26.35 -24.77
N LYS A 102 -8.60 27.13 -23.68
CA LYS A 102 -8.93 28.56 -23.72
C LYS A 102 -7.88 29.36 -24.49
N ILE A 103 -6.60 29.06 -24.27
CA ILE A 103 -5.51 29.67 -25.03
C ILE A 103 -5.66 29.34 -26.52
N LEU A 104 -5.84 28.07 -26.86
CA LEU A 104 -6.05 27.65 -28.25
C LEU A 104 -7.24 28.34 -28.90
N SER A 105 -8.38 28.44 -28.21
CA SER A 105 -9.56 29.11 -28.77
C SER A 105 -9.36 30.61 -28.97
N GLN A 106 -8.54 31.26 -28.14
CA GLN A 106 -8.14 32.66 -28.34
C GLN A 106 -7.23 32.84 -29.55
N TYR A 107 -6.29 31.92 -29.77
CA TYR A 107 -5.34 32.02 -30.88
C TYR A 107 -5.86 31.47 -32.22
N GLN A 108 -6.92 30.65 -32.20
CA GLN A 108 -7.48 30.04 -33.41
C GLN A 108 -7.87 31.05 -34.50
N PRO A 109 -8.55 32.18 -34.20
CA PRO A 109 -8.89 33.17 -35.22
C PRO A 109 -7.64 33.83 -35.84
N HIS A 110 -6.60 34.05 -35.04
CA HIS A 110 -5.34 34.61 -35.52
C HIS A 110 -4.60 33.65 -36.43
N LEU A 111 -4.57 32.36 -36.08
CA LEU A 111 -4.01 31.32 -36.93
C LEU A 111 -4.77 31.22 -38.26
N ASN A 112 -6.11 31.23 -38.23
CA ASN A 112 -6.93 31.21 -39.44
C ASN A 112 -6.66 32.42 -40.35
N LEU A 113 -6.44 33.60 -39.76
CA LEU A 113 -6.10 34.81 -40.50
C LEU A 113 -4.69 34.70 -41.12
N LEU A 114 -3.71 34.15 -40.40
CA LEU A 114 -2.39 33.89 -40.96
C LEU A 114 -2.43 32.90 -42.13
N ILE A 115 -3.22 31.82 -42.01
CA ILE A 115 -3.46 30.87 -43.11
C ILE A 115 -4.03 31.63 -44.33
N GLN A 116 -5.08 32.44 -44.13
CA GLN A 116 -5.67 33.22 -45.22
C GLN A 116 -4.68 34.18 -45.87
N ILE A 117 -3.82 34.85 -45.09
CA ILE A 117 -2.82 35.77 -45.65
C ILE A 117 -1.79 35.02 -46.48
N VAL A 118 -1.29 33.88 -45.99
CA VAL A 118 -0.33 33.05 -46.75
C VAL A 118 -0.98 32.54 -48.04
N ASP A 119 -2.22 32.08 -47.98
CA ASP A 119 -2.95 31.59 -49.18
C ASP A 119 -3.24 32.72 -50.20
N GLN A 120 -3.47 33.95 -49.74
CA GLN A 120 -3.79 35.10 -50.61
C GLN A 120 -2.55 35.83 -51.12
N THR A 121 -1.41 35.67 -50.45
CA THR A 121 -0.18 36.37 -50.81
C THR A 121 0.89 35.37 -51.23
N ASP A 122 1.26 35.37 -52.51
CA ASP A 122 2.39 34.60 -53.05
C ASP A 122 3.77 35.06 -52.51
N ARG A 123 3.79 35.83 -51.42
CA ARG A 123 5.01 36.38 -50.79
C ARG A 123 5.64 35.43 -49.77
N PHE A 124 4.87 34.47 -49.26
CA PHE A 124 5.31 33.51 -48.26
C PHE A 124 4.80 32.11 -48.64
N HIS A 125 5.64 31.09 -48.49
CA HIS A 125 5.27 29.70 -48.78
C HIS A 125 4.65 28.99 -47.57
N SER A 126 4.93 29.48 -46.35
CA SER A 126 4.35 28.98 -45.10
C SER A 126 4.23 30.07 -44.05
N ILE A 127 3.41 29.81 -43.03
CA ILE A 127 3.29 30.68 -41.85
C ILE A 127 4.62 30.75 -41.11
N ASP A 128 5.35 29.63 -41.02
CA ASP A 128 6.66 29.58 -40.37
C ASP A 128 7.67 30.51 -41.08
N GLU A 129 7.71 30.52 -42.42
CA GLU A 129 8.55 31.45 -43.20
C GLU A 129 8.17 32.92 -42.93
N MET A 130 6.88 33.21 -42.79
CA MET A 130 6.40 34.55 -42.46
C MET A 130 6.85 34.98 -41.06
N ILE A 131 6.78 34.09 -40.06
CA ILE A 131 7.23 34.36 -38.69
C ILE A 131 8.75 34.58 -38.67
N GLU A 132 9.54 33.72 -39.31
CA GLU A 132 11.00 33.88 -39.37
C GLU A 132 11.41 35.22 -39.99
N LYS A 133 10.76 35.63 -41.10
CA LYS A 133 11.01 36.93 -41.73
C LYS A 133 10.61 38.10 -40.82
N PHE A 134 9.48 37.97 -40.11
CA PHE A 134 9.08 38.97 -39.13
C PHE A 134 10.10 39.08 -38.00
N ASP A 135 10.57 37.97 -37.45
CA ASP A 135 11.57 37.95 -36.38
C ASP A 135 12.88 38.60 -36.81
N MET A 136 13.36 38.29 -38.02
CA MET A 136 14.55 38.94 -38.59
C MET A 136 14.36 40.45 -38.77
N LEU A 137 13.19 40.88 -39.29
CA LEU A 137 12.90 42.29 -39.47
C LEU A 137 12.76 43.03 -38.14
N TYR A 138 12.13 42.39 -37.15
CA TYR A 138 11.96 42.93 -35.81
C TYR A 138 13.30 43.07 -35.10
N ALA A 139 14.17 42.07 -35.19
CA ALA A 139 15.54 42.14 -34.66
C ALA A 139 16.32 43.30 -35.29
N SER A 140 16.28 43.42 -36.62
CA SER A 140 16.91 44.53 -37.35
C SER A 140 16.34 45.90 -36.93
N TYR A 141 15.03 45.99 -36.71
CA TYR A 141 14.39 47.21 -36.20
C TYR A 141 14.87 47.57 -34.79
N GLN A 142 15.01 46.59 -33.90
CA GLN A 142 15.55 46.80 -32.55
C GLN A 142 17.00 47.32 -32.62
N ASP A 143 17.83 46.74 -33.48
CA ASP A 143 19.22 47.19 -33.66
C ASP A 143 19.30 48.64 -34.17
N ILE A 144 18.41 49.02 -35.10
CA ILE A 144 18.31 50.39 -35.58
C ILE A 144 17.90 51.35 -34.46
N LEU A 145 16.93 50.98 -33.63
CA LEU A 145 16.50 51.80 -32.49
C LEU A 145 17.64 52.02 -31.49
N VAL A 146 18.41 50.97 -31.19
CA VAL A 146 19.60 51.08 -30.34
C VAL A 146 20.64 52.00 -30.97
N THR A 147 20.88 51.87 -32.27
CA THR A 147 21.85 52.71 -32.99
C THR A 147 21.45 54.18 -32.98
N ILE A 148 20.17 54.50 -33.24
CA ILE A 148 19.64 55.87 -33.19
C ILE A 148 19.77 56.46 -31.78
N LYS A 149 19.49 55.66 -30.75
CA LYS A 149 19.65 56.08 -29.36
C LYS A 149 21.10 56.45 -29.08
N ASN A 150 22.05 55.59 -29.46
CA ASN A 150 23.47 55.81 -29.25
C ASN A 150 23.98 57.04 -30.02
N SER A 151 23.60 57.22 -31.29
CA SER A 151 23.98 58.42 -32.06
C SER A 151 23.44 59.71 -31.47
N ASN A 152 22.24 59.70 -30.88
CA ASN A 152 21.70 60.87 -30.18
C ASN A 152 22.43 61.16 -28.87
N GLU A 153 22.87 60.12 -28.14
CA GLU A 153 23.70 60.28 -26.95
C GLU A 153 25.07 60.89 -27.33
N GLU A 154 25.70 60.39 -28.39
CA GLU A 154 26.96 60.93 -28.92
C GLU A 154 26.81 62.39 -29.39
N LEU A 155 25.73 62.74 -30.10
CA LEU A 155 25.47 64.12 -30.53
C LEU A 155 25.25 65.06 -29.34
N ASN A 156 24.53 64.62 -28.31
CA ASN A 156 24.36 65.40 -27.09
C ASN A 156 25.69 65.63 -26.36
N ASP A 157 26.57 64.62 -26.34
CA ASP A 157 27.88 64.76 -25.70
C ASP A 157 28.80 65.68 -26.50
N VAL A 158 28.78 65.62 -27.83
CA VAL A 158 29.49 66.56 -28.70
C VAL A 158 28.96 67.99 -28.53
N GLN A 159 27.64 68.18 -28.43
CA GLN A 159 27.03 69.48 -28.17
C GLN A 159 27.45 70.05 -26.81
N LYS A 160 27.47 69.23 -25.75
CA LYS A 160 28.00 69.66 -24.43
C LYS A 160 29.45 70.08 -24.52
N GLN A 161 30.29 69.33 -25.23
CA GLN A 161 31.71 69.67 -25.41
C GLN A 161 31.91 70.99 -26.18
N LEU A 162 31.12 71.22 -27.23
CA LEU A 162 31.14 72.48 -27.98
C LEU A 162 30.70 73.66 -27.12
N LEU A 163 29.67 73.51 -26.30
CA LEU A 163 29.22 74.56 -25.38
C LEU A 163 30.34 74.96 -24.40
N LEU A 164 31.04 73.97 -23.84
CA LEU A 164 32.18 74.18 -22.95
C LEU A 164 33.39 74.84 -23.64
N THR A 165 33.51 74.72 -24.96
CA THR A 165 34.62 75.29 -25.74
C THR A 165 34.32 76.73 -26.20
N ILE A 166 33.05 77.12 -26.28
CA ILE A 166 32.60 78.47 -26.65
C ILE A 166 32.53 79.41 -25.43
N GLU A 167 32.44 78.86 -24.20
CA GLU A 167 32.45 79.62 -22.94
C GLU A 167 33.87 79.96 -22.42
N VAL A 168 34.93 79.65 -23.17
CA VAL A 168 36.35 79.98 -22.88
C VAL A 168 36.88 81.01 -23.87
#